data_AF-A0A415RCK1-F1
#
_entry.id   AF-A0A415RCK1-F1
#
_cell.length_a   1.000
_cell.length_b   1.000
_cell.length_c   1.000
_cell.angle_alpha   90.00
_cell.angle_beta   90.00
_cell.angle_gamma   90.00
#
_symmetry.space_group_name_H-M   'P 1'
#
loop_
_entity.id
_entity.type
_entity.pdbx_description
1 polymer ?
#
loop_
_entity_poly.entity_id
_entity_poly.type
_entity_poly.pdbx_seq_one_letter_code
_entity_poly.pdbx_strand_id
1 'polypeptide(L)'
;MKSRHRKGDAGFFLLELLVLAGILMASVSALAVYHQSAALERENMLRVAAIYLAKQELAELAALSREGRLAPGAYGWLGEEAPVREGVEFAVEAEVRVAEGPDGWRADVVVSWPGHTGGGTASLQLEREWYEHETTG
;
A
#
# COMPACT_ATOMS: atom_id res chain seq x y z
N MET A 1 70.22 -16.33 19.32
CA MET A 1 69.02 -16.33 18.46
C MET A 1 68.07 -15.27 19.00
N LYS A 2 68.08 -14.05 18.44
CA LYS A 2 67.31 -12.91 18.95
C LYS A 2 66.05 -12.80 18.10
N SER A 3 64.89 -13.11 18.67
CA SER A 3 63.59 -12.96 18.00
C SER A 3 63.33 -11.47 17.75
N ARG A 4 63.67 -11.00 16.55
CA ARG A 4 63.17 -9.71 16.03
C ARG A 4 61.69 -9.91 15.75
N HIS A 5 60.83 -9.63 16.72
CA HIS A 5 59.40 -9.49 16.44
C HIS A 5 59.21 -8.31 15.47
N ARG A 6 58.75 -8.66 14.26
CA ARG A 6 58.35 -7.78 13.16
C ARG A 6 57.31 -6.77 13.65
N LYS A 7 57.75 -5.54 13.94
CA LYS A 7 56.85 -4.39 14.19
C LYS A 7 56.02 -3.99 12.95
N GLY A 8 56.43 -4.39 11.74
CA GLY A 8 55.71 -4.11 10.49
C GLY A 8 54.47 -4.98 10.27
N ASP A 9 54.54 -6.27 10.63
CA ASP A 9 53.43 -7.21 10.40
C ASP A 9 52.23 -6.89 11.30
N ALA A 10 52.46 -6.52 12.56
CA ALA A 10 51.38 -6.18 13.49
C ALA A 10 50.56 -4.93 13.06
N GLY A 11 51.21 -3.94 12.44
CA GLY A 11 50.54 -2.76 11.91
C GLY A 11 49.74 -3.06 10.63
N PHE A 12 50.27 -3.94 9.78
CA PHE A 12 49.57 -4.43 8.60
C PHE A 12 48.33 -5.26 8.97
N PHE A 13 48.45 -6.17 9.94
CA PHE A 13 47.32 -6.95 10.46
C PHE A 13 46.23 -6.06 11.10
N LEU A 14 46.62 -5.00 11.80
CA LEU A 14 45.66 -4.05 12.39
C LEU A 14 44.91 -3.27 11.30
N LEU A 15 45.61 -2.83 10.25
CA LEU A 15 45.00 -2.16 9.10
C LEU A 15 44.01 -3.08 8.38
N GLU A 16 44.41 -4.33 8.14
CA GLU A 16 43.55 -5.34 7.49
C GLU A 16 42.28 -5.61 8.30
N LEU A 17 42.39 -5.71 9.63
CA LEU A 17 41.26 -5.82 10.55
C LEU A 17 40.33 -4.59 10.49
N LEU A 18 40.88 -3.39 10.41
CA LEU A 18 40.09 -2.16 10.29
C LEU A 18 39.36 -2.08 8.94
N VAL A 19 40.01 -2.49 7.85
CA VAL A 19 39.39 -2.56 6.53
C VAL A 19 38.28 -3.61 6.51
N LEU A 20 38.53 -4.80 7.05
CA LEU A 20 37.53 -5.86 7.17
C LEU A 20 36.33 -5.43 8.03
N ALA A 21 36.59 -4.76 9.17
CA ALA A 21 35.54 -4.21 10.02
C ALA A 21 34.73 -3.13 9.28
N GLY A 22 35.39 -2.26 8.52
CA GLY A 22 34.74 -1.25 7.70
C GLY A 22 33.84 -1.86 6.62
N ILE A 23 34.33 -2.88 5.90
CA ILE A 23 33.54 -3.63 4.91
C ILE A 23 32.34 -4.29 5.58
N LEU A 24 32.54 -4.94 6.74
CA LEU A 24 31.46 -5.59 7.48
C LEU A 24 30.37 -4.59 7.88
N MET A 25 30.75 -3.42 8.42
CA MET A 25 29.80 -2.37 8.78
C MET A 25 29.03 -1.82 7.57
N ALA A 26 29.69 -1.71 6.41
CA ALA A 26 29.03 -1.31 5.17
C ALA A 26 28.02 -2.38 4.71
N SER A 27 28.37 -3.67 4.79
CA SER A 27 27.47 -4.77 4.45
C SER A 27 26.25 -4.85 5.37
N VAL A 28 26.44 -4.67 6.68
CA VAL A 28 25.34 -4.64 7.66
C VAL A 28 24.41 -3.46 7.38
N SER A 29 24.96 -2.29 7.08
CA SER A 29 24.16 -1.10 6.72
C SER A 29 23.34 -1.34 5.46
N ALA A 30 23.95 -1.92 4.41
CA ALA A 30 23.26 -2.24 3.17
C ALA A 30 22.11 -3.23 3.38
N LEU A 31 22.31 -4.23 4.24
CA LEU A 31 21.28 -5.20 4.58
C LEU A 31 20.12 -4.55 5.36
N ALA A 32 20.41 -3.66 6.31
CA ALA A 32 19.39 -2.93 7.06
C ALA A 32 18.53 -2.04 6.15
N VAL A 33 19.17 -1.32 5.21
CA VAL A 33 18.47 -0.53 4.19
C VAL A 33 17.61 -1.43 3.30
N TYR A 34 18.14 -2.56 2.85
CA TYR A 34 17.39 -3.52 2.03
C TYR A 34 16.13 -4.04 2.74
N HIS A 35 16.23 -4.39 4.03
CA HIS A 35 15.07 -4.81 4.81
C HIS A 35 14.00 -3.71 4.92
N GLN A 36 14.42 -2.45 5.10
CA GLN A 36 13.48 -1.32 5.11
C GLN A 36 12.82 -1.13 3.74
N SER A 37 13.58 -1.24 2.65
CA SER A 37 13.04 -1.15 1.29
C SER A 37 12.04 -2.26 0.98
N ALA A 38 12.33 -3.50 1.38
CA ALA A 38 11.42 -4.63 1.16
C ALA A 38 10.10 -4.49 1.94
N ALA A 39 10.15 -3.95 3.15
CA ALA A 39 8.95 -3.65 3.93
C ALA A 39 8.09 -2.57 3.26
N LEU A 40 8.73 -1.50 2.76
CA LEU A 40 8.07 -0.41 2.03
C LEU A 40 7.44 -0.90 0.71
N GLU A 41 8.11 -1.79 -0.01
CA GLU A 41 7.59 -2.35 -1.26
C GLU A 41 6.31 -3.16 -1.02
N ARG A 42 6.28 -3.98 0.03
CA ARG A 42 5.08 -4.74 0.41
C ARG A 42 3.92 -3.81 0.79
N GLU A 43 4.17 -2.77 1.58
CA GLU A 43 3.14 -1.79 1.91
C GLU A 43 2.61 -1.07 0.66
N ASN A 44 3.51 -0.69 -0.25
CA ASN A 44 3.14 -0.03 -1.50
C ASN A 44 2.29 -0.95 -2.38
N MET A 45 2.62 -2.24 -2.48
CA MET A 45 1.79 -3.21 -3.22
C MET A 45 0.37 -3.30 -2.66
N LEU A 46 0.22 -3.39 -1.33
CA LEU A 46 -1.11 -3.43 -0.69
C LEU A 46 -1.88 -2.12 -0.89
N ARG A 47 -1.19 -0.98 -0.84
CA ARG A 47 -1.80 0.33 -1.12
C ARG A 47 -2.28 0.44 -2.57
N VAL A 48 -1.49 -0.05 -3.53
CA VAL A 48 -1.89 -0.09 -4.95
C VAL A 48 -3.08 -1.03 -5.15
N ALA A 49 -3.08 -2.20 -4.49
CA ALA A 49 -4.22 -3.11 -4.50
C ALA A 49 -5.49 -2.47 -3.91
N ALA A 50 -5.37 -1.74 -2.80
CA ALA A 50 -6.48 -1.01 -2.20
C ALA A 50 -7.05 0.06 -3.15
N ILE A 51 -6.19 0.82 -3.84
CA ILE A 51 -6.62 1.80 -4.85
C ILE A 51 -7.37 1.10 -6.00
N TYR A 52 -6.89 -0.06 -6.44
CA TYR A 52 -7.55 -0.83 -7.50
C TYR A 52 -8.95 -1.28 -7.07
N LEU A 53 -9.08 -1.86 -5.87
CA LEU A 53 -10.37 -2.30 -5.31
C LEU A 53 -11.33 -1.13 -5.15
N ALA A 54 -10.87 0.01 -4.62
CA ALA A 54 -11.69 1.21 -4.48
C ALA A 54 -12.20 1.73 -5.84
N LYS A 55 -11.35 1.70 -6.87
CA LYS A 55 -11.74 2.09 -8.23
C LYS A 55 -12.74 1.11 -8.85
N GLN A 56 -12.58 -0.17 -8.59
CA GLN A 56 -13.51 -1.20 -9.05
C GLN A 56 -14.88 -0.98 -8.41
N GLU A 57 -14.95 -0.80 -7.09
CA GLU A 57 -16.20 -0.52 -6.38
C GLU A 57 -16.89 0.74 -6.92
N LEU A 58 -16.14 1.82 -7.16
CA LEU A 58 -16.68 3.02 -7.80
C LEU A 58 -17.22 2.78 -9.22
N ALA A 59 -16.65 1.83 -9.97
CA ALA A 59 -17.12 1.47 -11.29
C ALA A 59 -18.45 0.68 -11.21
N GLU A 60 -18.57 -0.23 -10.24
CA GLU A 60 -19.81 -0.97 -9.97
C GLU A 60 -20.94 -0.04 -9.51
N LEU A 61 -20.66 0.90 -8.61
CA LEU A 61 -21.63 1.92 -8.19
C LEU A 61 -22.10 2.79 -9.36
N ALA A 62 -21.17 3.17 -10.25
CA ALA A 62 -21.52 3.89 -11.47
C ALA A 62 -22.29 3.03 -12.48
N ALA A 63 -22.16 1.70 -12.46
CA ALA A 63 -23.00 0.79 -13.24
C ALA A 63 -24.41 0.70 -12.66
N LEU A 64 -24.54 0.54 -11.33
CA LEU A 64 -25.83 0.57 -10.64
C LEU A 64 -26.59 1.88 -10.86
N SER A 65 -25.87 3.01 -10.90
CA SER A 65 -26.44 4.33 -11.24
C SER A 65 -27.12 4.27 -12.61
N ARG A 66 -26.36 3.84 -13.64
CA ARG A 66 -26.85 3.74 -15.03
C ARG A 66 -27.99 2.75 -15.21
N GLU A 67 -28.08 1.74 -14.35
CA GLU A 67 -29.20 0.79 -14.32
C GLU A 67 -30.43 1.34 -13.58
N GLY A 68 -30.36 2.53 -12.98
CA GLY A 68 -31.42 3.11 -12.15
C GLY A 68 -31.64 2.39 -10.83
N ARG A 69 -30.64 1.61 -10.37
CA ARG A 69 -30.72 0.75 -9.18
C ARG A 69 -29.94 1.30 -8.00
N LEU A 70 -29.16 2.36 -8.21
CA LEU A 70 -28.41 3.01 -7.15
C LEU A 70 -29.36 3.78 -6.22
N ALA A 71 -29.22 3.54 -4.92
CA ALA A 71 -29.93 4.24 -3.87
C ALA A 71 -28.94 4.81 -2.83
N PRO A 72 -29.30 5.88 -2.11
CA PRO A 72 -28.48 6.36 -1.00
C PRO A 72 -28.36 5.31 0.11
N GLY A 73 -27.18 5.21 0.71
CA GLY A 73 -26.90 4.32 1.83
C GLY A 73 -25.56 3.61 1.74
N ALA A 74 -25.37 2.67 2.67
CA ALA A 74 -24.15 1.87 2.78
C ALA A 74 -24.22 0.64 1.86
N TYR A 75 -23.12 0.40 1.15
CA TYR A 75 -22.88 -0.75 0.30
C TYR A 75 -21.66 -1.51 0.82
N GLY A 76 -21.78 -2.84 0.86
CA GLY A 76 -20.61 -3.71 0.95
C GLY A 76 -20.03 -3.94 -0.45
N TRP A 77 -18.92 -4.66 -0.51
CA TRP A 77 -18.25 -5.03 -1.77
C TRP A 77 -19.22 -5.57 -2.83
N LEU A 78 -19.26 -4.90 -3.99
CA LEU A 78 -20.13 -5.23 -5.12
C LEU A 78 -19.46 -6.12 -6.18
N GLY A 79 -18.14 -6.29 -6.12
CA GLY A 79 -17.42 -7.11 -7.08
C GLY A 79 -17.73 -8.61 -6.95
N GLU A 80 -17.61 -9.33 -8.07
CA GLU A 80 -17.94 -10.76 -8.15
C GLU A 80 -17.04 -11.64 -7.26
N GLU A 81 -15.76 -11.34 -7.22
CA GLU A 81 -14.77 -12.09 -6.44
C GLU A 81 -14.55 -11.45 -5.08
N ALA A 82 -14.26 -12.25 -4.05
CA ALA A 82 -13.85 -11.72 -2.76
C ALA A 82 -12.65 -10.74 -2.91
N PRO A 83 -12.62 -9.63 -2.15
CA PRO A 83 -11.60 -8.58 -2.27
C PRO A 83 -10.27 -9.03 -1.63
N VAL A 84 -9.67 -10.09 -2.20
CA VAL A 84 -8.40 -10.67 -1.74
C VAL A 84 -7.32 -10.36 -2.77
N ARG A 85 -6.20 -9.78 -2.31
CA ARG A 85 -5.02 -9.48 -3.16
C ARG A 85 -3.74 -9.80 -2.39
N GLU A 86 -2.76 -10.40 -3.05
CA GLU A 86 -1.49 -10.80 -2.42
C GLU A 86 -1.65 -11.65 -1.14
N GLY A 87 -2.71 -12.46 -1.07
CA GLY A 87 -3.06 -13.28 0.09
C GLY A 87 -3.60 -12.49 1.30
N VAL A 88 -3.94 -11.21 1.13
CA VAL A 88 -4.55 -10.36 2.15
C VAL A 88 -6.00 -10.10 1.78
N GLU A 89 -6.90 -10.30 2.75
CA GLU A 89 -8.32 -9.95 2.64
C GLU A 89 -8.51 -8.47 3.01
N PHE A 90 -9.21 -7.75 2.14
CA PHE A 90 -9.53 -6.34 2.32
C PHE A 90 -11.00 -6.19 2.70
N ALA A 91 -11.32 -5.25 3.60
CA ALA A 91 -12.70 -4.84 3.82
C ALA A 91 -12.99 -3.62 2.94
N VAL A 92 -14.01 -3.71 2.08
CA VAL A 92 -14.45 -2.61 1.20
C VAL A 92 -15.86 -2.22 1.61
N GLU A 93 -16.03 -0.95 1.94
CA GLU A 93 -17.30 -0.35 2.32
C GLU A 93 -17.48 0.93 1.51
N ALA A 94 -18.70 1.19 1.06
CA ALA A 94 -19.04 2.40 0.33
C ALA A 94 -20.27 3.07 0.93
N GLU A 95 -20.25 4.40 1.01
CA GLU A 95 -21.39 5.21 1.44
C GLU A 95 -21.80 6.11 0.27
N VAL A 96 -23.04 5.98 -0.16
CA VAL A 96 -23.60 6.71 -1.31
C VAL A 96 -24.61 7.74 -0.85
N ARG A 97 -24.48 8.96 -1.36
CA ARG A 97 -25.38 10.09 -1.10
C ARG A 97 -25.79 10.76 -2.41
N VAL A 98 -26.93 11.43 -2.38
CA VAL A 98 -27.33 12.33 -3.47
C VAL A 98 -26.45 13.58 -3.42
N ALA A 99 -25.88 13.98 -4.54
CA ALA A 99 -25.09 15.20 -4.65
C ALA A 99 -26.01 16.44 -4.73
N GLU A 100 -25.45 17.64 -4.59
CA GLU A 100 -26.23 18.89 -4.52
C GLU A 100 -26.83 19.34 -5.88
N GLY A 101 -26.61 18.60 -6.97
CA GLY A 101 -27.14 18.87 -8.31
C GLY A 101 -28.20 17.85 -8.78
N PRO A 102 -28.93 18.15 -9.88
CA PRO A 102 -29.89 17.22 -10.46
C PRO A 102 -29.17 15.94 -10.91
N ASP A 103 -29.74 14.79 -10.54
CA ASP A 103 -29.25 13.44 -10.88
C ASP A 103 -27.76 13.21 -10.59
N GLY A 104 -27.26 13.85 -9.53
CA GLY A 104 -25.90 13.72 -9.03
C GLY A 104 -25.78 12.69 -7.90
N TRP A 105 -24.74 11.90 -7.94
CA TRP A 105 -24.36 10.93 -6.92
C TRP A 105 -22.97 11.25 -6.37
N ARG A 106 -22.81 11.13 -5.06
CA ARG A 106 -21.51 11.14 -4.35
C ARG A 106 -21.31 9.79 -3.68
N ALA A 107 -20.17 9.16 -3.89
CA ALA A 107 -19.79 7.93 -3.21
C ALA A 107 -18.45 8.09 -2.48
N ASP A 108 -18.43 7.67 -1.22
CA ASP A 108 -17.25 7.55 -0.38
C ASP A 108 -16.89 6.07 -0.25
N VAL A 109 -15.81 5.60 -0.87
CA VAL A 109 -15.35 4.21 -0.77
C VAL A 109 -14.15 4.12 0.16
N VAL A 110 -14.28 3.30 1.20
CA VAL A 110 -13.22 3.00 2.17
C VAL A 110 -12.76 1.56 1.98
N VAL A 111 -11.45 1.40 1.78
CA VAL A 111 -10.79 0.10 1.72
C VAL A 111 -9.86 -0.03 2.90
N SER A 112 -9.98 -1.12 3.66
CA SER A 112 -9.18 -1.36 4.86
C SER A 112 -8.50 -2.74 4.84
N TRP A 113 -7.30 -2.81 5.41
CA TRP A 113 -6.49 -4.04 5.45
C TRP A 113 -5.58 -4.07 6.68
N PRO A 114 -5.05 -5.25 7.06
CA PRO A 114 -4.11 -5.35 8.17
C PRO A 114 -2.85 -4.50 7.93
N GLY A 115 -2.57 -3.58 8.84
CA GLY A 115 -1.39 -2.72 8.80
C GLY A 115 -0.10 -3.46 9.14
N HIS A 116 1.02 -2.98 8.61
CA HIS A 116 2.33 -3.63 8.76
C HIS A 116 2.95 -3.43 10.17
N THR A 117 2.60 -2.34 10.86
CA THR A 117 3.17 -1.96 12.16
C THR A 117 2.12 -2.02 13.27
N GLY A 118 2.27 -2.98 14.19
CA GLY A 118 1.63 -2.92 15.51
C GLY A 118 0.12 -3.22 15.56
N GLY A 119 -0.39 -4.11 14.71
CA GLY A 119 -1.77 -4.61 14.82
C GLY A 119 -2.88 -3.58 14.49
N GLY A 120 -2.52 -2.43 13.94
CA GLY A 120 -3.47 -1.45 13.44
C GLY A 120 -4.02 -1.84 12.06
N THR A 121 -5.22 -1.34 11.74
CA THR A 121 -5.81 -1.45 10.40
C THR A 121 -5.36 -0.25 9.57
N ALA A 122 -4.80 -0.50 8.39
CA ALA A 122 -4.53 0.53 7.40
C ALA A 122 -5.79 0.76 6.55
N SER A 123 -6.04 1.99 6.14
CA SER A 123 -7.18 2.31 5.28
C SER A 123 -6.84 3.34 4.21
N LEU A 124 -7.61 3.31 3.13
CA LEU A 124 -7.61 4.24 2.02
C LEU A 124 -9.05 4.65 1.74
N GLN A 125 -9.31 5.95 1.59
CA GLN A 125 -10.61 6.46 1.15
C GLN A 125 -10.48 7.10 -0.23
N LEU A 126 -11.41 6.77 -1.13
CA LEU A 126 -11.62 7.49 -2.38
C LEU A 126 -13.03 8.04 -2.40
N GLU A 127 -13.13 9.34 -2.65
CA GLU A 127 -14.40 10.02 -2.89
C GLU A 127 -14.56 10.26 -4.39
N ARG A 128 -15.78 10.06 -4.90
CA ARG A 128 -16.14 10.42 -6.28
C ARG A 128 -17.55 10.96 -6.35
N GLU A 129 -17.70 12.03 -7.11
CA GLU A 129 -18.99 12.51 -7.59
C GLU A 129 -19.16 12.24 -9.08
N TRP A 130 -20.39 11.95 -9.49
CA TRP A 130 -20.78 11.93 -10.90
C TRP A 130 -22.21 12.43 -11.06
N TYR A 131 -22.49 12.98 -12.24
CA TYR A 131 -23.81 13.49 -12.61
C TYR A 131 -24.26 12.73 -13.86
N GLU A 132 -25.48 12.21 -13.84
CA GLU A 132 -26.10 11.70 -15.06
C GLU A 132 -26.57 12.90 -15.88
N HIS A 133 -25.74 13.36 -16.81
CA HIS A 133 -26.20 14.32 -17.80
C HIS A 133 -27.30 13.67 -18.64
N GLU A 134 -28.48 14.30 -18.68
CA GLU A 134 -29.47 14.06 -19.72
C GLU A 134 -28.74 14.00 -21.06
N THR A 135 -28.78 12.84 -21.70
CA THR A 135 -28.51 12.74 -23.13
C THR A 135 -29.69 13.41 -23.81
N THR A 136 -29.67 14.74 -23.88
CA THR A 136 -30.71 15.51 -24.54
C THR A 136 -30.55 15.35 -26.05
N GLY A 137 -31.50 14.64 -26.67
CA GLY A 137 -31.99 14.88 -28.03
C GLY A 137 -31.17 14.33 -29.19
#